data_AF-A0A2G2XHQ9-F1
#
_entry.id   AF-A0A2G2XHQ9-F1
#
_cell.length_a   1.000
_cell.length_b   1.000
_cell.length_c   1.000
_cell.angle_alpha   90.00
_cell.angle_beta   90.00
_cell.angle_gamma   90.00
#
_symmetry.space_group_name_H-M   'P 1'
#
loop_
_entity.id
_entity.type
_entity.pdbx_description
1 polymer ?
#
loop_
_entity_poly.entity_id
_entity_poly.type
_entity_poly.pdbx_seq_one_letter_code
_entity_poly.pdbx_strand_id
1 'polypeptide(L)'
;MATDFKSIPIIGLNSFSVSVFTSMFGRDVSPLLEKWDHPNIAQDEGVAQVVRQLDQACREAGFFYVKGHGIDVYLMNEIKNITREFFRQPIAEKNKIKLSAETGYRGYQKIGENITKGKPDIHEAIDCYREVKHGMYGDLGAVMQGSNKWPSYPPSFNQAMEEYIDRCTDLSRKIMRGIALALGGSADEMEGEIGGDPFWVLRVIGYPAASISNGHDKPENDVGCGAHTDYGLLTLVNQDDDIVALQVRNKSGEWISAPPIPGTFVCNIGDMLKILSNGIYESTLHRVINNSPNYRVCVAYFYEPNFDAAIEPLDVCLKKTGGTKNFEGAVYGKHLKGHGIPVSLREEIKSVTREYFAGTDIQEAIDIMRGICLALGGSADEMEGEIAGDPFWVLQTIGYTAASMLDEHDKADNVVGW
;
A
#
# COMPACT_ATOMS: atom_id res chain seq x y z
N MET A 1 -4.83 37.70 13.75
CA MET A 1 -3.41 37.66 14.14
C MET A 1 -2.86 36.34 13.65
N ALA A 2 -2.02 36.37 12.62
CA ALA A 2 -1.40 35.17 12.07
C ALA A 2 -0.33 34.70 13.06
N THR A 3 -0.53 33.55 13.69
CA THR A 3 0.50 32.87 14.47
C THR A 3 1.51 32.26 13.50
N ASP A 4 2.70 32.82 13.51
CA ASP A 4 3.87 32.32 12.78
C ASP A 4 4.26 30.94 13.33
N PHE A 5 4.00 29.88 12.56
CA PHE A 5 4.29 28.49 12.95
C PHE A 5 5.79 28.15 12.98
N LYS A 6 6.68 29.12 12.72
CA LYS A 6 8.14 28.90 12.73
C LYS A 6 8.76 28.74 14.12
N SER A 7 8.01 28.89 15.20
CA SER A 7 8.61 28.84 16.54
C SER A 7 7.67 28.34 17.64
N ILE A 8 7.16 27.11 17.51
CA ILE A 8 6.72 26.37 18.69
C ILE A 8 7.96 25.66 19.25
N PRO A 9 8.50 26.07 20.42
CA PRO A 9 9.58 25.34 21.05
C PRO A 9 9.02 24.00 21.53
N ILE A 10 9.40 22.91 20.87
CA ILE A 10 9.03 21.55 21.30
C ILE A 10 9.91 21.21 22.49
N ILE A 11 9.49 21.62 23.68
CA ILE A 11 10.14 21.27 24.95
C ILE A 11 9.94 19.76 25.16
N GLY A 12 11.00 18.97 25.00
CA GLY A 12 11.00 17.53 25.35
C GLY A 12 11.55 16.56 24.30
N LEU A 13 11.92 16.99 23.09
CA LEU A 13 12.54 16.12 22.09
C LEU A 13 14.07 16.27 22.10
N ASN A 14 14.80 15.15 22.16
CA ASN A 14 16.25 15.15 21.94
C ASN A 14 16.57 15.64 20.51
N SER A 15 17.75 16.22 20.33
CA SER A 15 18.22 16.81 19.06
C SER A 15 18.16 15.86 17.85
N PHE A 16 18.15 14.54 18.08
CA PHE A 16 18.01 13.51 17.05
C PHE A 16 16.57 13.33 16.55
N SER A 17 15.57 13.33 17.44
CA SER A 17 14.16 13.33 17.05
C SER A 17 13.77 14.59 16.28
N VAL A 18 14.46 15.70 16.55
CA VAL A 18 14.26 16.96 15.83
C VAL A 18 14.68 16.85 14.36
N SER A 19 15.74 16.12 13.99
CA SER A 19 16.15 16.05 12.57
C SER A 19 15.18 15.24 11.71
N VAL A 20 14.68 14.10 12.21
CA VAL A 20 13.63 13.31 11.56
C VAL A 20 12.33 14.11 11.45
N PHE A 21 11.95 14.82 12.51
CA PHE A 21 10.79 15.72 12.44
C PHE A 21 10.98 16.86 11.43
N THR A 22 12.17 17.45 11.38
CA THR A 22 12.50 18.55 10.45
C THR A 22 12.48 18.10 8.99
N SER A 23 12.90 16.87 8.70
CA SER A 23 12.81 16.29 7.36
C SER A 23 11.38 15.89 6.98
N MET A 24 10.53 15.63 7.97
CA MET A 24 9.11 15.35 7.78
C MET A 24 8.25 16.62 7.63
N PHE A 25 8.56 17.74 8.30
CA PHE A 25 7.67 18.93 8.34
C PHE A 25 7.20 19.42 6.96
N GLY A 26 5.89 19.71 6.87
CA GLY A 26 5.13 20.01 5.65
C GLY A 26 5.88 20.84 4.61
N ARG A 27 6.33 20.17 3.55
CA ARG A 27 7.00 20.79 2.40
C ARG A 27 5.94 21.33 1.47
N ASP A 28 6.05 22.61 1.14
CA ASP A 28 5.15 23.25 0.19
C ASP A 28 5.53 22.81 -1.22
N VAL A 29 4.72 21.95 -1.82
CA VAL A 29 4.97 21.43 -3.16
C VAL A 29 4.41 22.32 -4.26
N SER A 30 3.71 23.41 -3.93
CA SER A 30 3.08 24.29 -4.93
C SER A 30 4.03 24.74 -6.05
N PRO A 31 5.32 25.08 -5.82
CA PRO A 31 6.21 25.47 -6.93
C PRO A 31 6.42 24.35 -7.96
N LEU A 32 6.46 23.09 -7.50
CA LEU A 32 6.54 21.91 -8.36
C LEU A 32 5.25 21.70 -9.15
N LEU A 33 4.10 21.85 -8.49
CA LEU A 33 2.80 21.62 -9.10
C LEU A 33 2.44 22.68 -10.14
N GLU A 34 2.79 23.95 -9.91
CA GLU A 34 2.52 25.07 -10.82
C GLU A 34 3.30 24.98 -12.13
N LYS A 35 4.43 24.27 -12.14
CA LYS A 35 5.38 24.22 -13.27
C LYS A 35 5.62 22.79 -13.78
N TRP A 36 4.75 21.86 -13.41
CA TRP A 36 4.93 20.42 -13.61
C TRP A 36 5.13 20.00 -15.09
N ASP A 37 4.56 20.77 -16.02
CA ASP A 37 4.59 20.60 -17.46
C ASP A 37 5.55 21.58 -18.17
N HIS A 38 6.26 22.42 -17.42
CA HIS A 38 7.17 23.40 -18.00
C HIS A 38 8.42 22.70 -18.57
N PRO A 39 8.82 22.97 -19.83
CA PRO A 39 9.92 22.24 -20.50
C PRO A 39 11.28 22.43 -19.81
N ASN A 40 11.46 23.53 -19.07
CA ASN A 40 12.66 23.82 -18.28
C ASN A 40 12.41 23.73 -16.77
N ILE A 41 11.50 22.85 -16.33
CA ILE A 41 11.14 22.69 -14.91
C ILE A 41 12.35 22.57 -13.97
N ALA A 42 13.41 21.89 -14.42
CA ALA A 42 14.65 21.70 -13.64
C ALA A 42 15.48 22.99 -13.43
N GLN A 43 15.24 24.04 -14.22
CA GLN A 43 15.94 25.32 -14.12
C GLN A 43 15.24 26.31 -13.17
N ASP A 44 14.01 26.01 -12.75
CA ASP A 44 13.27 26.87 -11.84
C ASP A 44 13.78 26.74 -10.40
N GLU A 45 14.12 27.86 -9.76
CA GLU A 45 14.69 27.85 -8.41
C GLU A 45 13.72 27.29 -7.36
N GLY A 46 12.42 27.58 -7.49
CA GLY A 46 11.38 27.08 -6.59
C GLY A 46 11.20 25.58 -6.72
N VAL A 47 11.13 25.06 -7.95
CA VAL A 47 11.10 23.62 -8.21
C VAL A 47 12.38 22.97 -7.68
N ALA A 48 13.56 23.52 -7.97
CA ALA A 48 14.83 22.97 -7.51
C ALA A 48 14.90 22.89 -5.97
N GLN A 49 14.31 23.85 -5.26
CA GLN A 49 14.17 23.78 -3.81
C GLN A 49 13.28 22.60 -3.38
N VAL A 50 12.09 22.45 -3.97
CA VAL A 50 11.19 21.33 -3.68
C VAL A 50 11.85 19.98 -3.99
N VAL A 51 12.59 19.88 -5.10
CA VAL A 51 13.33 18.67 -5.50
C VAL A 51 14.40 18.30 -4.48
N ARG A 52 15.24 19.24 -4.03
CA ARG A 52 16.23 18.99 -2.96
C ARG A 52 15.56 18.54 -1.66
N GLN A 53 14.39 19.12 -1.40
CA GLN A 53 13.60 18.81 -0.23
C GLN A 53 13.02 17.38 -0.29
N LEU A 54 12.46 16.96 -1.42
CA LEU A 54 11.99 15.59 -1.65
C LEU A 54 13.14 14.58 -1.55
N ASP A 55 14.28 14.86 -2.17
CA ASP A 55 15.48 13.99 -2.10
C ASP A 55 15.88 13.74 -0.65
N GLN A 56 15.98 14.80 0.15
CA GLN A 56 16.36 14.70 1.55
C GLN A 56 15.38 13.85 2.35
N ALA A 57 14.08 14.09 2.20
CA ALA A 57 13.05 13.31 2.91
C ALA A 57 13.11 11.82 2.55
N CYS A 58 13.21 11.50 1.26
CA CYS A 58 13.26 10.12 0.78
C CYS A 58 14.53 9.39 1.25
N ARG A 59 15.69 10.07 1.30
CA ARG A 59 16.95 9.48 1.81
C ARG A 59 16.94 9.27 3.31
N GLU A 60 16.43 10.23 4.07
CA GLU A 60 16.59 10.26 5.52
C GLU A 60 15.53 9.44 6.23
N ALA A 61 14.28 9.54 5.78
CA ALA A 61 13.12 9.01 6.49
C ALA A 61 12.19 8.14 5.65
N GLY A 62 12.21 8.28 4.32
CA GLY A 62 11.21 7.62 3.44
C GLY A 62 9.76 8.09 3.70
N PHE A 63 9.59 9.12 4.52
CA PHE A 63 8.31 9.69 4.97
C PHE A 63 8.40 11.22 4.98
N PHE A 64 7.31 11.90 4.63
CA PHE A 64 7.21 13.36 4.65
C PHE A 64 5.77 13.85 4.66
N TYR A 65 5.54 15.07 5.16
CA TYR A 65 4.27 15.75 5.01
C TYR A 65 4.28 16.61 3.74
N VAL A 66 3.18 16.57 3.00
CA VAL A 66 2.96 17.41 1.82
C VAL A 66 1.89 18.45 2.13
N LYS A 67 2.22 19.73 1.91
CA LYS A 67 1.27 20.86 1.94
C LYS A 67 1.33 21.63 0.62
N GLY A 68 0.36 22.51 0.36
CA GLY A 68 0.30 23.22 -0.93
C GLY A 68 0.02 22.28 -2.11
N HIS A 69 -0.65 21.15 -1.84
CA HIS A 69 -0.93 20.09 -2.80
C HIS A 69 -2.09 20.40 -3.75
N GLY A 70 -2.81 21.52 -3.56
CA GLY A 70 -3.90 21.95 -4.44
C GLY A 70 -5.23 21.22 -4.26
N ILE A 71 -5.27 20.06 -3.59
CA ILE A 71 -6.52 19.40 -3.19
C ILE A 71 -7.24 20.22 -2.11
N ASP A 72 -8.53 20.51 -2.32
CA ASP A 72 -9.35 21.30 -1.42
C ASP A 72 -9.49 20.62 -0.04
N VAL A 73 -9.28 21.39 1.02
CA VAL A 73 -9.45 20.95 2.41
C VAL A 73 -10.89 20.51 2.70
N TYR A 74 -11.88 21.08 2.00
CA TYR A 74 -13.28 20.64 2.09
C TYR A 74 -13.44 19.22 1.58
N LEU A 75 -12.84 18.88 0.43
CA LEU A 75 -12.86 17.51 -0.09
C LEU A 75 -12.14 16.55 0.87
N MET A 76 -10.94 16.91 1.36
CA MET A 76 -10.21 16.07 2.33
C MET A 76 -11.04 15.78 3.58
N ASN A 77 -11.76 16.78 4.10
CA ASN A 77 -12.64 16.62 5.25
C ASN A 77 -13.92 15.85 4.92
N GLU A 78 -14.50 16.06 3.74
CA GLU A 78 -15.64 15.28 3.25
C GLU A 78 -15.29 13.79 3.22
N ILE A 79 -14.14 13.42 2.64
CA ILE A 79 -13.66 12.03 2.61
C ILE A 79 -13.58 11.42 4.01
N LYS A 80 -13.01 12.14 5.00
CA LYS A 80 -12.98 11.69 6.40
C LYS A 80 -14.39 11.53 6.98
N ASN A 81 -15.30 12.45 6.67
CA ASN A 81 -16.67 12.43 7.18
C ASN A 81 -17.48 11.27 6.60
N ILE A 82 -17.50 11.08 5.28
CA ILE A 82 -18.23 9.99 4.63
C ILE A 82 -17.69 8.62 5.04
N THR A 83 -16.37 8.52 5.25
CA THR A 83 -15.71 7.31 5.77
C THR A 83 -16.25 6.97 7.16
N ARG A 84 -16.32 7.95 8.04
CA ARG A 84 -16.85 7.78 9.40
C ARG A 84 -18.34 7.44 9.40
N GLU A 85 -19.13 8.07 8.53
CA GLU A 85 -20.54 7.75 8.38
C GLU A 85 -20.77 6.33 7.91
N PHE A 86 -19.97 5.85 6.94
CA PHE A 86 -20.03 4.47 6.49
C PHE A 86 -19.74 3.50 7.65
N PHE A 87 -18.63 3.70 8.38
CA PHE A 87 -18.22 2.75 9.43
C PHE A 87 -19.13 2.73 10.66
N ARG A 88 -19.89 3.82 10.90
CA ARG A 88 -20.95 3.87 11.93
C ARG A 88 -22.17 3.01 11.60
N GLN A 89 -22.33 2.55 10.36
CA GLN A 89 -23.46 1.72 10.00
C GLN A 89 -23.42 0.34 10.68
N PRO A 90 -24.59 -0.29 10.88
CA PRO A 90 -24.64 -1.68 11.34
C PRO A 90 -23.83 -2.61 10.44
N ILE A 91 -23.24 -3.66 11.03
CA ILE A 91 -22.41 -4.63 10.32
C ILE A 91 -23.12 -5.27 9.11
N ALA A 92 -24.45 -5.43 9.18
CA ALA A 92 -25.25 -5.95 8.07
C ALA A 92 -25.21 -5.04 6.83
N GLU A 93 -25.19 -3.73 7.02
CA GLU A 93 -25.08 -2.75 5.93
C GLU A 93 -23.67 -2.75 5.34
N LYS A 94 -22.63 -2.76 6.20
CA LYS A 94 -21.22 -2.82 5.75
C LYS A 94 -20.93 -4.09 4.95
N ASN A 95 -21.50 -5.23 5.36
CA ASN A 95 -21.33 -6.52 4.66
C ASN A 95 -22.00 -6.59 3.28
N LYS A 96 -22.84 -5.62 2.88
CA LYS A 96 -23.43 -5.61 1.52
C LYS A 96 -22.38 -5.48 0.42
N ILE A 97 -21.22 -4.93 0.76
CA ILE A 97 -20.06 -4.80 -0.13
C ILE A 97 -18.90 -5.67 0.34
N LYS A 98 -19.16 -6.81 1.00
CA LYS A 98 -18.11 -7.67 1.56
C LYS A 98 -17.02 -8.00 0.53
N LEU A 99 -15.76 -7.92 0.96
CA LEU A 99 -14.59 -8.36 0.20
C LEU A 99 -14.57 -9.88 0.07
N SER A 100 -14.42 -10.38 -1.16
CA SER A 100 -14.27 -11.80 -1.46
C SER A 100 -13.57 -12.02 -2.81
N ALA A 101 -13.29 -13.28 -3.14
CA ALA A 101 -12.75 -13.62 -4.45
C ALA A 101 -13.71 -13.23 -5.59
N GLU A 102 -15.03 -13.37 -5.38
CA GLU A 102 -16.06 -13.02 -6.36
C GLU A 102 -16.16 -11.50 -6.60
N THR A 103 -15.70 -10.68 -5.65
CA THR A 103 -15.62 -9.23 -5.83
C THR A 103 -14.28 -8.77 -6.39
N GLY A 104 -13.38 -9.71 -6.75
CA GLY A 104 -12.02 -9.41 -7.16
C GLY A 104 -11.22 -8.76 -6.03
N TYR A 105 -11.45 -9.21 -4.79
CA TYR A 105 -10.84 -8.71 -3.56
C TYR A 105 -11.05 -7.22 -3.31
N ARG A 106 -12.21 -6.70 -3.73
CA ARG A 106 -12.66 -5.33 -3.48
C ARG A 106 -13.83 -5.31 -2.53
N GLY A 107 -13.89 -4.29 -1.69
CA GLY A 107 -15.00 -4.06 -0.77
C GLY A 107 -14.59 -4.14 0.70
N TYR A 108 -15.60 -4.34 1.55
CA TYR A 108 -15.48 -4.24 3.00
C TYR A 108 -14.90 -5.48 3.65
N GLN A 109 -13.92 -5.26 4.53
CA GLN A 109 -13.33 -6.24 5.43
C GLN A 109 -13.59 -5.85 6.88
N LYS A 110 -13.90 -6.84 7.72
CA LYS A 110 -14.19 -6.66 9.14
C LYS A 110 -12.90 -6.56 9.96
N ILE A 111 -13.07 -6.07 11.19
CA ILE A 111 -12.04 -6.09 12.22
C ILE A 111 -11.48 -7.51 12.38
N GLY A 112 -10.15 -7.64 12.26
CA GLY A 112 -9.43 -8.90 12.38
C GLY A 112 -9.37 -9.76 11.11
N GLU A 113 -9.99 -9.35 10.00
CA GLU A 113 -9.87 -10.08 8.72
C GLU A 113 -8.53 -9.77 8.03
N ASN A 114 -7.98 -8.56 8.21
CA ASN A 114 -6.61 -8.26 7.77
C ASN A 114 -5.59 -8.89 8.71
N ILE A 115 -4.54 -9.49 8.15
CA ILE A 115 -3.48 -10.15 8.90
C ILE A 115 -2.14 -9.55 8.49
N THR A 116 -1.43 -8.98 9.47
CA THR A 116 -0.07 -8.46 9.27
C THR A 116 0.91 -9.31 10.07
N LYS A 117 1.88 -9.92 9.39
CA LYS A 117 2.89 -10.82 10.00
C LYS A 117 2.26 -11.90 10.90
N GLY A 118 1.20 -12.54 10.41
CA GLY A 118 0.49 -13.61 11.12
C GLY A 118 -0.39 -13.16 12.29
N LYS A 119 -0.57 -11.85 12.51
CA LYS A 119 -1.43 -11.30 13.56
C LYS A 119 -2.64 -10.58 12.96
N PRO A 120 -3.87 -10.84 13.47
CA PRO A 120 -5.05 -10.06 13.11
C PRO A 120 -4.91 -8.61 13.52
N ASP A 121 -5.10 -7.72 12.55
CA ASP A 121 -5.11 -6.29 12.78
C ASP A 121 -6.43 -5.82 13.40
N ILE A 122 -6.37 -4.73 14.17
CA ILE A 122 -7.51 -4.13 14.85
C ILE A 122 -8.02 -2.94 14.04
N HIS A 123 -8.44 -3.20 12.80
CA HIS A 123 -9.11 -2.24 11.92
C HIS A 123 -10.10 -2.94 11.00
N GLU A 124 -11.12 -2.20 10.58
CA GLU A 124 -11.98 -2.55 9.44
C GLU A 124 -11.63 -1.65 8.26
N ALA A 125 -11.89 -2.09 7.04
CA ALA A 125 -11.54 -1.31 5.86
C ALA A 125 -12.43 -1.58 4.64
N ILE A 126 -12.33 -0.71 3.64
CA ILE A 126 -12.82 -0.94 2.28
C ILE A 126 -11.62 -0.87 1.34
N ASP A 127 -11.41 -1.93 0.57
CA ASP A 127 -10.35 -1.99 -0.45
C ASP A 127 -10.96 -1.70 -1.82
N CYS A 128 -10.37 -0.77 -2.55
CA CYS A 128 -10.74 -0.41 -3.91
C CYS A 128 -9.48 -0.37 -4.77
N TYR A 129 -9.60 -0.83 -6.01
CA TYR A 129 -8.49 -0.87 -6.95
C TYR A 129 -8.88 -0.23 -8.27
N ARG A 130 -7.89 0.20 -9.03
CA ARG A 130 -8.08 0.52 -10.45
C ARG A 130 -8.84 -0.62 -11.13
N GLU A 131 -9.90 -0.27 -11.85
CA GLU A 131 -10.71 -1.25 -12.55
C GLU A 131 -9.91 -1.85 -13.71
N VAL A 132 -9.73 -3.17 -13.67
CA VAL A 132 -9.08 -3.92 -14.76
C VAL A 132 -10.17 -4.50 -15.63
N LYS A 133 -10.21 -4.06 -16.89
CA LYS A 133 -11.19 -4.55 -17.87
C LYS A 133 -10.75 -5.90 -18.43
N HIS A 134 -11.71 -6.65 -18.95
CA HIS A 134 -11.41 -7.90 -19.63
C HIS A 134 -10.37 -7.70 -20.75
N GLY A 135 -9.36 -8.56 -20.78
CA GLY A 135 -8.25 -8.51 -21.74
C GLY A 135 -7.14 -7.51 -21.39
N MET A 136 -7.34 -6.63 -20.41
CA MET A 136 -6.29 -5.71 -19.94
C MET A 136 -5.21 -6.52 -19.20
N TYR A 137 -3.95 -6.32 -19.58
CA TYR A 137 -2.78 -7.04 -19.04
C TYR A 137 -2.79 -8.58 -19.24
N GLY A 138 -3.63 -9.11 -20.14
CA GLY A 138 -3.71 -10.57 -20.40
C GLY A 138 -3.96 -11.41 -19.13
N ASP A 139 -3.27 -12.54 -19.01
CA ASP A 139 -3.38 -13.45 -17.85
C ASP A 139 -2.92 -12.79 -16.54
N LEU A 140 -2.01 -11.82 -16.63
CA LEU A 140 -1.59 -11.05 -15.47
C LEU A 140 -2.79 -10.27 -14.90
N GLY A 141 -3.64 -9.68 -15.74
CA GLY A 141 -4.80 -8.92 -15.30
C GLY A 141 -6.01 -9.75 -14.87
N ALA A 142 -6.09 -11.03 -15.26
CA ALA A 142 -7.29 -11.86 -15.13
C ALA A 142 -7.90 -11.87 -13.70
N VAL A 143 -7.08 -12.13 -12.68
CA VAL A 143 -7.52 -12.18 -11.26
C VAL A 143 -7.88 -10.82 -10.68
N MET A 144 -7.45 -9.73 -11.32
CA MET A 144 -7.73 -8.36 -10.89
C MET A 144 -8.93 -7.76 -11.63
N GLN A 145 -9.53 -8.48 -12.59
CA GLN A 145 -10.70 -8.01 -13.33
C GLN A 145 -11.87 -7.71 -12.39
N GLY A 146 -12.58 -6.62 -12.65
CA GLY A 146 -13.79 -6.29 -11.92
C GLY A 146 -13.92 -4.81 -11.57
N SER A 147 -15.07 -4.50 -10.98
CA SER A 147 -15.46 -3.15 -10.57
C SER A 147 -15.49 -3.00 -9.07
N ASN A 148 -15.26 -1.78 -8.59
CA ASN A 148 -15.29 -1.46 -7.17
C ASN A 148 -16.68 -1.65 -6.57
N LYS A 149 -16.71 -2.04 -5.28
CA LYS A 149 -17.94 -2.24 -4.51
C LYS A 149 -18.19 -1.02 -3.64
N TRP A 150 -18.87 -0.03 -4.21
CA TRP A 150 -19.14 1.24 -3.55
C TRP A 150 -20.31 1.14 -2.55
N PRO A 151 -20.20 1.72 -1.35
CA PRO A 151 -21.32 1.90 -0.43
C PRO A 151 -22.45 2.73 -1.07
N SER A 152 -23.70 2.35 -0.80
CA SER A 152 -24.87 3.17 -1.14
C SER A 152 -25.14 4.28 -0.12
N TYR A 153 -24.56 4.18 1.08
CA TYR A 153 -24.65 5.18 2.14
C TYR A 153 -23.25 5.49 2.72
N PRO A 154 -22.92 6.78 2.93
CA PRO A 154 -23.69 7.95 2.53
C PRO A 154 -23.83 8.07 1.00
N PRO A 155 -24.92 8.69 0.47
CA PRO A 155 -25.17 8.73 -0.97
C PRO A 155 -24.05 9.40 -1.80
N SER A 156 -23.28 10.31 -1.20
CA SER A 156 -22.14 10.96 -1.86
C SER A 156 -20.87 10.11 -1.88
N PHE A 157 -20.86 8.92 -1.25
CA PHE A 157 -19.62 8.18 -1.01
C PHE A 157 -18.86 7.87 -2.30
N ASN A 158 -19.55 7.31 -3.31
CA ASN A 158 -18.88 6.97 -4.56
C ASN A 158 -18.32 8.22 -5.26
N GLN A 159 -19.17 9.21 -5.52
CA GLN A 159 -18.79 10.40 -6.27
C GLN A 159 -17.63 11.15 -5.62
N ALA A 160 -17.65 11.32 -4.29
CA ALA A 160 -16.57 11.99 -3.57
C ALA A 160 -15.27 11.18 -3.62
N MET A 161 -15.33 9.85 -3.49
CA MET A 161 -14.15 8.98 -3.59
C MET A 161 -13.55 8.97 -5.00
N GLU A 162 -14.38 8.94 -6.05
CA GLU A 162 -13.93 9.05 -7.44
C GLU A 162 -13.21 10.38 -7.69
N GLU A 163 -13.79 11.51 -7.27
CA GLU A 163 -13.11 12.81 -7.37
C GLU A 163 -11.78 12.79 -6.58
N TYR A 164 -11.79 12.27 -5.36
CA TYR A 164 -10.59 12.20 -4.54
C TYR A 164 -9.49 11.33 -5.14
N ILE A 165 -9.84 10.18 -5.73
CA ILE A 165 -8.90 9.31 -6.46
C ILE A 165 -8.26 10.06 -7.63
N ASP A 166 -9.04 10.76 -8.45
CA ASP A 166 -8.52 11.52 -9.59
C ASP A 166 -7.53 12.60 -9.13
N ARG A 167 -7.87 13.33 -8.06
CA ARG A 167 -7.01 14.38 -7.47
C ARG A 167 -5.72 13.80 -6.88
N CYS A 168 -5.81 12.68 -6.17
CA CYS A 168 -4.64 12.00 -5.61
C CYS A 168 -3.76 11.41 -6.71
N THR A 169 -4.35 10.87 -7.80
CA THR A 169 -3.61 10.35 -8.95
C THR A 169 -2.76 11.46 -9.59
N ASP A 170 -3.36 12.60 -9.88
CA ASP A 170 -2.69 13.76 -10.48
C ASP A 170 -1.59 14.33 -9.57
N LEU A 171 -1.88 14.49 -8.28
CA LEU A 171 -0.90 14.95 -7.28
C LEU A 171 0.29 14.00 -7.19
N SER A 172 0.04 12.70 -7.05
CA SER A 172 1.08 11.69 -6.92
C SER A 172 1.97 11.65 -8.16
N ARG A 173 1.39 11.72 -9.36
CA ARG A 173 2.17 11.80 -10.60
C ARG A 173 3.14 12.99 -10.59
N LYS A 174 2.68 14.17 -10.17
CA LYS A 174 3.52 15.38 -10.08
C LYS A 174 4.62 15.24 -9.02
N ILE A 175 4.33 14.64 -7.87
CA ILE A 175 5.34 14.33 -6.85
C ILE A 175 6.38 13.35 -7.41
N MET A 176 5.96 12.29 -8.12
CA MET A 176 6.86 11.32 -8.73
C MET A 176 7.79 11.94 -9.78
N ARG A 177 7.30 12.90 -10.59
CA ARG A 177 8.16 13.71 -11.49
C ARG A 177 9.22 14.50 -10.71
N GLY A 178 8.85 15.06 -9.56
CA GLY A 178 9.81 15.72 -8.64
C GLY A 178 10.85 14.77 -8.05
N ILE A 179 10.45 13.55 -7.70
CA ILE A 179 11.33 12.48 -7.22
C ILE A 179 12.27 11.99 -8.34
N ALA A 180 11.81 11.90 -9.58
CA ALA A 180 12.65 11.58 -10.73
C ALA A 180 13.78 12.61 -10.93
N LEU A 181 13.46 13.90 -10.83
CA LEU A 181 14.44 14.99 -10.84
C LEU A 181 15.43 14.88 -9.66
N ALA A 182 14.94 14.54 -8.46
CA ALA A 182 15.76 14.36 -7.26
C ALA A 182 16.78 13.23 -7.42
N LEU A 183 16.38 12.13 -8.07
CA LEU A 183 17.26 11.04 -8.45
C LEU A 183 18.23 11.39 -9.58
N GLY A 184 18.12 12.59 -10.17
CA GLY A 184 19.00 13.10 -11.22
C GLY A 184 18.64 12.63 -12.62
N GLY A 185 17.43 12.08 -12.80
CA GLY A 185 16.84 11.81 -14.11
C GLY A 185 16.08 13.00 -14.66
N SER A 186 15.38 12.76 -15.77
CA SER A 186 14.41 13.72 -16.31
C SER A 186 13.11 13.73 -15.49
N ALA A 187 12.24 14.72 -15.69
CA ALA A 187 10.92 14.72 -15.04
C ALA A 187 10.05 13.52 -15.50
N ASP A 188 10.34 12.98 -16.69
CA ASP A 188 9.62 11.87 -17.29
C ASP A 188 10.32 10.51 -17.10
N GLU A 189 11.40 10.44 -16.28
CA GLU A 189 12.24 9.24 -16.13
C GLU A 189 11.47 7.98 -15.72
N MET A 190 10.35 8.14 -15.00
CA MET A 190 9.49 7.05 -14.51
C MET A 190 8.13 7.00 -15.21
N GLU A 191 7.93 7.78 -16.27
CA GLU A 191 6.70 7.77 -17.07
C GLU A 191 6.76 6.65 -18.15
N GLY A 192 5.69 6.47 -18.91
CA GLY A 192 5.65 5.50 -20.01
C GLY A 192 5.42 4.07 -19.52
N GLU A 193 6.43 3.20 -19.63
CA GLU A 193 6.31 1.77 -19.31
C GLU A 193 6.28 1.51 -17.79
N ILE A 194 6.90 2.39 -17.00
CA ILE A 194 6.98 2.27 -15.53
C ILE A 194 5.74 2.86 -14.87
N GLY A 195 5.35 4.07 -15.28
CA GLY A 195 4.30 4.86 -14.63
C GLY A 195 3.63 5.82 -15.60
N GLY A 196 2.77 6.69 -15.07
CA GLY A 196 1.98 7.64 -15.88
C GLY A 196 0.61 7.10 -16.29
N ASP A 197 0.46 5.77 -16.33
CA ASP A 197 -0.83 5.07 -16.30
C ASP A 197 -0.92 4.16 -15.06
N PRO A 198 -0.82 4.72 -13.85
CA PRO A 198 -0.54 3.97 -12.63
C PRO A 198 -1.66 2.97 -12.33
N PHE A 199 -1.31 1.77 -11.89
CA PHE A 199 -2.24 1.04 -11.04
C PHE A 199 -2.46 1.88 -9.77
N TRP A 200 -3.64 1.79 -9.17
CA TRP A 200 -3.87 2.47 -7.91
C TRP A 200 -4.67 1.59 -6.98
N VAL A 201 -4.38 1.76 -5.70
CA VAL A 201 -5.11 1.14 -4.61
C VAL A 201 -5.61 2.26 -3.71
N LEU A 202 -6.86 2.15 -3.27
CA LEU A 202 -7.45 3.00 -2.25
C LEU A 202 -7.88 2.13 -1.10
N ARG A 203 -7.40 2.45 0.09
CA ARG A 203 -7.78 1.76 1.33
C ARG A 203 -8.42 2.75 2.29
N VAL A 204 -9.71 2.57 2.53
CA VAL A 204 -10.52 3.37 3.46
C VAL A 204 -10.55 2.62 4.78
N ILE A 205 -10.01 3.17 5.86
CA ILE A 205 -9.72 2.41 7.08
C ILE A 205 -10.38 3.06 8.31
N GLY A 206 -10.96 2.21 9.15
CA GLY A 206 -11.53 2.57 10.43
C GLY A 206 -10.89 1.78 11.57
N TYR A 207 -10.42 2.49 12.60
CA TYR A 207 -9.82 1.91 13.80
C TYR A 207 -10.78 2.12 14.98
N PRO A 208 -11.26 1.04 15.62
CA PRO A 208 -12.04 1.12 16.84
C PRO A 208 -11.34 1.90 17.94
N ALA A 209 -12.13 2.47 18.85
CA ALA A 209 -11.63 3.08 20.08
C ALA A 209 -10.88 2.06 20.94
N ALA A 210 -9.84 2.51 21.65
CA ALA A 210 -8.99 1.69 22.50
C ALA A 210 -9.78 0.88 23.56
N SER A 211 -10.86 1.45 24.10
CA SER A 211 -11.74 0.78 25.07
C SER A 211 -12.49 -0.43 24.50
N ILE A 212 -12.61 -0.52 23.17
CA ILE A 212 -13.29 -1.62 22.46
C ILE A 212 -12.28 -2.67 22.00
N SER A 213 -11.03 -2.27 21.74
CA SER A 213 -9.93 -3.17 21.34
C SER A 213 -9.26 -3.89 22.52
N ASN A 214 -9.31 -3.30 23.72
CA ASN A 214 -8.65 -3.82 24.91
C ASN A 214 -9.57 -4.80 25.67
N GLY A 215 -9.61 -6.05 25.23
CA GLY A 215 -9.80 -7.14 26.19
C GLY A 215 -8.60 -7.14 27.15
N HIS A 216 -8.83 -7.32 28.44
CA HIS A 216 -7.92 -7.04 29.57
C HIS A 216 -6.50 -7.66 29.52
N ASP A 217 -6.11 -8.41 28.48
CA ASP A 217 -4.86 -9.18 28.40
C ASP A 217 -4.02 -8.95 27.12
N LYS A 218 -4.34 -7.96 26.26
CA LYS A 218 -3.50 -7.69 25.07
C LYS A 218 -2.35 -6.72 25.39
N PRO A 219 -1.08 -7.06 25.08
CA PRO A 219 0.05 -6.15 25.27
C PRO A 219 -0.14 -4.88 24.43
N GLU A 220 0.26 -3.72 24.98
CA GLU A 220 0.11 -2.35 24.42
C GLU A 220 0.66 -2.16 22.98
N ASN A 221 1.34 -3.14 22.42
CA ASN A 221 2.15 -3.01 21.20
C ASN A 221 1.45 -3.41 19.89
N ASP A 222 0.22 -3.92 19.90
CA ASP A 222 -0.49 -4.45 18.71
C ASP A 222 -1.94 -3.91 18.56
N VAL A 223 -2.13 -2.59 18.69
CA VAL A 223 -3.46 -1.96 18.61
C VAL A 223 -3.65 -1.20 17.30
N GLY A 224 -3.89 -1.88 16.18
CA GLY A 224 -4.20 -1.21 14.92
C GLY A 224 -3.69 -1.98 13.72
N CYS A 225 -2.60 -1.51 13.11
CA CYS A 225 -1.95 -2.17 11.97
C CYS A 225 -0.50 -2.49 12.31
N GLY A 226 -0.09 -3.74 12.12
CA GLY A 226 1.26 -4.21 12.42
C GLY A 226 2.38 -3.51 11.63
N ALA A 227 3.64 -3.76 11.99
CA ALA A 227 4.79 -3.17 11.31
C ALA A 227 5.01 -3.74 9.91
N HIS A 228 4.92 -2.90 8.87
CA HIS A 228 5.05 -3.26 7.46
C HIS A 228 5.72 -2.15 6.64
N THR A 229 6.10 -2.48 5.41
CA THR A 229 6.42 -1.53 4.33
C THR A 229 5.30 -1.54 3.29
N ASP A 230 5.22 -0.48 2.51
CA ASP A 230 4.30 -0.42 1.36
C ASP A 230 5.00 -0.95 0.12
N TYR A 231 4.26 -1.67 -0.72
CA TYR A 231 4.85 -2.34 -1.88
C TYR A 231 5.22 -1.36 -3.01
N GLY A 232 4.48 -0.26 -3.12
CA GLY A 232 4.40 0.58 -4.31
C GLY A 232 5.47 1.64 -4.54
N LEU A 233 5.06 2.73 -5.21
CA LEU A 233 5.91 3.90 -5.41
C LEU A 233 5.71 4.92 -4.28
N LEU A 234 4.46 5.38 -4.11
CA LEU A 234 4.12 6.49 -3.23
C LEU A 234 2.74 6.31 -2.60
N THR A 235 2.66 6.47 -1.28
CA THR A 235 1.41 6.45 -0.52
C THR A 235 1.07 7.85 -0.05
N LEU A 236 -0.21 8.24 -0.14
CA LEU A 236 -0.78 9.47 0.39
C LEU A 236 -1.83 9.11 1.45
N VAL A 237 -1.63 9.55 2.69
CA VAL A 237 -2.52 9.27 3.81
C VAL A 237 -3.22 10.55 4.25
N ASN A 238 -4.54 10.58 4.10
CA ASN A 238 -5.44 11.55 4.71
C ASN A 238 -5.98 10.95 6.02
N GLN A 239 -5.63 11.54 7.16
CA GLN A 239 -5.95 11.01 8.49
C GLN A 239 -6.65 12.06 9.35
N ASP A 240 -7.32 11.61 10.42
CA ASP A 240 -7.89 12.50 11.42
C ASP A 240 -6.84 13.46 12.00
N ASP A 241 -7.27 14.70 12.25
CA ASP A 241 -6.38 15.83 12.56
C ASP A 241 -5.91 15.86 14.03
N ASP A 242 -6.53 15.06 14.90
CA ASP A 242 -6.37 15.11 16.36
C ASP A 242 -5.92 13.79 16.99
N ILE A 243 -5.71 12.73 16.19
CA ILE A 243 -5.34 11.40 16.69
C ILE A 243 -3.95 10.98 16.20
N VAL A 244 -2.97 11.00 17.11
CA VAL A 244 -1.60 10.52 16.86
C VAL A 244 -1.56 9.00 17.00
N ALA A 245 -1.51 8.29 15.87
CA ALA A 245 -1.48 6.83 15.85
C ALA A 245 -0.40 6.22 14.93
N LEU A 246 -0.03 6.91 13.86
CA LEU A 246 0.97 6.45 12.92
C LEU A 246 2.37 6.58 13.55
N GLN A 247 3.16 5.51 13.45
CA GLN A 247 4.56 5.48 13.86
C GLN A 247 5.44 4.99 12.72
N VAL A 248 6.59 5.61 12.56
CA VAL A 248 7.60 5.32 11.53
C VAL A 248 8.88 4.88 12.21
N ARG A 249 9.53 3.83 11.70
CA ARG A 249 10.77 3.33 12.27
C ARG A 249 11.96 4.03 11.62
N ASN A 250 12.73 4.77 12.41
CA ASN A 250 13.94 5.43 11.91
C ASN A 250 15.09 4.43 11.65
N LYS A 251 16.19 4.91 11.06
CA LYS A 251 17.39 4.11 10.77
C LYS A 251 18.08 3.53 12.02
N SER A 252 17.88 4.14 13.18
CA SER A 252 18.35 3.63 14.47
C SER A 252 17.46 2.51 15.03
N GLY A 253 16.36 2.19 14.35
CA GLY A 253 15.39 1.17 14.75
C GLY A 253 14.32 1.66 15.72
N GLU A 254 14.29 2.95 16.05
CA GLU A 254 13.35 3.57 16.98
C GLU A 254 12.03 3.95 16.29
N TRP A 255 10.91 3.79 17.00
CA TRP A 255 9.60 4.19 16.52
C TRP A 255 9.32 5.66 16.85
N ILE A 256 9.12 6.47 15.81
CA ILE A 256 8.84 7.91 15.88
C ILE A 256 7.38 8.14 15.50
N SER A 257 6.67 8.92 16.31
CA SER A 257 5.28 9.27 16.00
C SER A 257 5.20 10.28 14.85
N ALA A 258 4.24 10.08 13.95
CA ALA A 258 3.88 11.00 12.89
C ALA A 258 2.57 11.72 13.25
N PRO A 259 2.62 12.86 13.99
CA PRO A 259 1.42 13.55 14.44
C PRO A 259 0.68 14.22 13.28
N PRO A 260 -0.65 14.11 13.20
CA PRO A 260 -1.42 14.76 12.14
C PRO A 260 -1.15 16.26 12.05
N ILE A 261 -1.05 16.78 10.82
CA ILE A 261 -0.95 18.21 10.53
C ILE A 261 -2.15 18.57 9.64
N PRO A 262 -3.08 19.43 10.10
CA PRO A 262 -4.26 19.80 9.33
C PRO A 262 -3.91 20.34 7.95
N GLY A 263 -4.65 19.90 6.93
CA GLY A 263 -4.46 20.34 5.53
C GLY A 263 -3.18 19.80 4.88
N THR A 264 -2.70 18.64 5.33
CA THR A 264 -1.55 17.96 4.73
C THR A 264 -1.85 16.48 4.51
N PHE A 265 -1.11 15.87 3.60
CA PHE A 265 -0.98 14.41 3.53
C PHE A 265 0.28 13.98 4.27
N VAL A 266 0.21 12.88 5.03
CA VAL A 266 1.42 12.09 5.30
C VAL A 266 1.69 11.24 4.07
N CYS A 267 2.90 11.31 3.55
CA CYS A 267 3.34 10.52 2.41
C CYS A 267 4.52 9.63 2.79
N ASN A 268 4.61 8.48 2.15
CA ASN A 268 5.77 7.61 2.21
C ASN A 268 6.03 6.91 0.89
N ILE A 269 7.26 6.45 0.74
CA ILE A 269 7.70 5.70 -0.43
C ILE A 269 7.61 4.20 -0.16
N GLY A 270 7.39 3.43 -1.21
CA GLY A 270 7.30 1.97 -1.15
C GLY A 270 8.49 1.25 -1.78
N ASP A 271 8.37 -0.08 -1.78
CA ASP A 271 9.42 -1.01 -2.19
C ASP A 271 9.76 -0.89 -3.68
N MET A 272 8.79 -0.60 -4.57
CA MET A 272 9.09 -0.35 -5.99
C MET A 272 10.01 0.85 -6.18
N LEU A 273 9.82 1.94 -5.42
CA LEU A 273 10.71 3.11 -5.53
C LEU A 273 12.10 2.83 -4.93
N LYS A 274 12.20 1.98 -3.90
CA LYS A 274 13.48 1.48 -3.40
C LYS A 274 14.24 0.73 -4.50
N ILE A 275 13.56 -0.14 -5.25
CA ILE A 275 14.17 -0.86 -6.40
C ILE A 275 14.59 0.12 -7.50
N LEU A 276 13.69 1.00 -7.98
CA LEU A 276 13.99 1.99 -9.02
C LEU A 276 15.19 2.87 -8.64
N SER A 277 15.28 3.25 -7.37
CA SER A 277 16.36 4.10 -6.86
C SER A 277 17.66 3.34 -6.56
N ASN A 278 17.72 2.02 -6.79
CA ASN A 278 18.83 1.14 -6.45
C ASN A 278 19.24 1.21 -4.96
N GLY A 279 18.30 1.45 -4.06
CA GLY A 279 18.53 1.61 -2.62
C GLY A 279 19.07 2.98 -2.20
N ILE A 280 19.02 3.98 -3.09
CA ILE A 280 19.27 5.38 -2.72
C ILE A 280 18.19 5.86 -1.73
N TYR A 281 16.94 5.43 -1.94
CA TYR A 281 15.83 5.67 -1.04
C TYR A 281 15.38 4.38 -0.36
N GLU A 282 14.92 4.48 0.89
CA GLU A 282 14.55 3.34 1.71
C GLU A 282 13.04 3.33 2.01
N SER A 283 12.37 2.24 1.62
CA SER A 283 11.00 1.96 2.04
C SER A 283 10.98 1.67 3.53
N THR A 284 10.29 2.53 4.28
CA THR A 284 10.47 2.61 5.72
C THR A 284 9.35 1.88 6.46
N LEU A 285 9.74 1.03 7.42
CA LEU A 285 8.79 0.33 8.28
C LEU A 285 7.91 1.32 9.03
N HIS A 286 6.61 1.09 8.98
CA HIS A 286 5.63 1.89 9.70
C HIS A 286 4.55 0.99 10.31
N ARG A 287 3.85 1.50 11.33
CA ARG A 287 2.77 0.81 12.04
C ARG A 287 1.73 1.80 12.55
N VAL A 288 0.56 1.31 12.90
CA VAL A 288 -0.50 2.12 13.53
C VAL A 288 -0.82 1.57 14.91
N ILE A 289 -0.71 2.44 15.92
CA ILE A 289 -1.16 2.18 17.29
C ILE A 289 -2.26 3.18 17.65
N ASN A 290 -3.52 2.76 17.67
CA ASN A 290 -4.65 3.60 18.06
C ASN A 290 -4.97 3.46 19.55
N ASN A 291 -4.35 4.32 20.37
CA ASN A 291 -4.64 4.41 21.80
C ASN A 291 -5.76 5.42 22.12
N SER A 292 -6.43 5.98 21.11
CA SER A 292 -7.48 6.97 21.30
C SER A 292 -8.74 6.35 21.90
N PRO A 293 -9.45 7.06 22.81
CA PRO A 293 -10.80 6.66 23.21
C PRO A 293 -11.84 6.86 22.09
N ASN A 294 -11.45 7.49 20.97
CA ASN A 294 -12.32 7.78 19.85
C ASN A 294 -12.02 6.85 18.66
N TYR A 295 -13.04 6.63 17.84
CA TYR A 295 -12.91 5.93 16.56
C TYR A 295 -12.10 6.80 15.58
N ARG A 296 -10.98 6.26 15.09
CA ARG A 296 -10.08 6.94 14.15
C ARG A 296 -10.37 6.48 12.73
N VAL A 297 -10.38 7.40 11.77
CA VAL A 297 -10.42 7.06 10.34
C VAL A 297 -9.20 7.58 9.61
N CYS A 298 -8.80 6.87 8.55
CA CYS A 298 -7.90 7.40 7.55
C CYS A 298 -8.18 6.78 6.19
N VAL A 299 -7.77 7.48 5.14
CA VAL A 299 -7.84 7.01 3.76
C VAL A 299 -6.44 7.05 3.17
N ALA A 300 -5.92 5.88 2.80
CA ALA A 300 -4.62 5.72 2.16
C ALA A 300 -4.83 5.49 0.66
N TYR A 301 -4.24 6.36 -0.16
CA TYR A 301 -4.17 6.22 -1.60
C TYR A 301 -2.75 5.80 -1.98
N PHE A 302 -2.62 4.69 -2.70
CA PHE A 302 -1.35 4.16 -3.15
C PHE A 302 -1.23 4.40 -4.66
N TYR A 303 -0.21 5.18 -5.04
CA TYR A 303 0.21 5.37 -6.41
C TYR A 303 1.24 4.30 -6.75
N GLU A 304 0.84 3.39 -7.62
CA GLU A 304 1.61 2.21 -7.98
C GLU A 304 2.22 2.40 -9.38
N PRO A 305 3.18 1.56 -9.78
CA PRO A 305 3.57 1.48 -11.19
C PRO A 305 2.39 1.07 -12.08
N ASN A 306 2.59 1.14 -13.40
CA ASN A 306 1.69 0.46 -14.31
C ASN A 306 1.64 -1.04 -13.93
N PHE A 307 0.47 -1.66 -14.11
CA PHE A 307 0.23 -2.99 -13.54
C PHE A 307 1.20 -4.07 -14.07
N ASP A 308 1.60 -3.99 -15.32
CA ASP A 308 2.54 -4.89 -15.99
C ASP A 308 3.99 -4.37 -16.04
N ALA A 309 4.28 -3.25 -15.37
CA ALA A 309 5.61 -2.64 -15.37
C ALA A 309 6.68 -3.61 -14.84
N ALA A 310 7.76 -3.74 -15.59
CA ALA A 310 9.01 -4.33 -15.12
C ALA A 310 9.82 -3.27 -14.38
N ILE A 311 9.90 -3.41 -13.07
CA ILE A 311 10.60 -2.50 -12.17
C ILE A 311 12.04 -2.95 -12.03
N GLU A 312 12.96 -2.13 -12.52
CA GLU A 312 14.40 -2.32 -12.38
C GLU A 312 15.09 -1.02 -11.96
N PRO A 313 16.28 -1.08 -11.33
CA PRO A 313 17.05 0.12 -11.01
C PRO A 313 17.26 1.01 -12.23
N LEU A 314 16.94 2.30 -12.08
CA LEU A 314 17.09 3.29 -13.15
C LEU A 314 18.57 3.47 -13.51
N ASP A 315 18.87 3.68 -14.79
CA ASP A 315 20.24 3.91 -15.28
C ASP A 315 20.93 5.07 -14.56
N VAL A 316 20.19 6.15 -14.29
CA VAL A 316 20.70 7.31 -13.54
C VAL A 316 21.08 6.95 -12.11
N CYS A 317 20.35 6.02 -11.49
CA CYS A 317 20.61 5.53 -10.14
C CYS A 317 21.79 4.54 -10.13
N LEU A 318 21.86 3.62 -11.11
CA LEU A 318 23.00 2.72 -11.28
C LEU A 318 24.31 3.51 -11.41
N LYS A 319 24.33 4.56 -12.25
CA LYS A 319 25.51 5.44 -12.39
C LYS A 319 25.88 6.10 -11.06
N LYS A 320 24.90 6.56 -10.28
CA LYS A 320 25.12 7.18 -8.97
C LYS A 320 25.62 6.20 -7.90
N THR A 321 25.27 4.91 -8.00
CA THR A 321 25.67 3.88 -7.03
C THR A 321 26.84 3.03 -7.50
N GLY A 322 27.64 3.50 -8.47
CA GLY A 322 28.86 2.82 -8.91
C GLY A 322 28.69 1.72 -9.96
N GLY A 323 27.52 1.65 -10.60
CA GLY A 323 27.26 0.79 -11.77
C GLY A 323 26.75 -0.63 -11.45
N THR A 324 26.67 -1.01 -10.17
CA THR A 324 26.18 -2.33 -9.76
C THR A 324 24.70 -2.31 -9.45
N LYS A 325 23.97 -3.30 -9.96
CA LYS A 325 22.56 -3.57 -9.64
C LYS A 325 22.47 -4.20 -8.24
N ASN A 326 21.88 -3.48 -7.28
CA ASN A 326 21.76 -3.94 -5.88
C ASN A 326 20.47 -4.72 -5.61
N PHE A 327 19.48 -4.61 -6.50
CA PHE A 327 18.16 -5.21 -6.36
C PHE A 327 17.81 -5.99 -7.62
N GLU A 328 17.25 -7.17 -7.45
CA GLU A 328 16.59 -7.88 -8.55
C GLU A 328 15.35 -7.09 -9.02
N GLY A 329 15.03 -7.21 -10.31
CA GLY A 329 13.84 -6.58 -10.85
C GLY A 329 12.57 -7.30 -10.42
N ALA A 330 11.43 -6.61 -10.46
CA ALA A 330 10.13 -7.19 -10.17
C ALA A 330 9.09 -6.75 -11.21
N VAL A 331 8.18 -7.63 -11.59
CA VAL A 331 6.98 -7.22 -12.34
C VAL A 331 5.90 -6.85 -11.34
N TYR A 332 5.42 -5.60 -11.35
CA TYR A 332 4.56 -5.08 -10.29
C TYR A 332 3.31 -5.94 -10.06
N GLY A 333 2.56 -6.27 -11.11
CA GLY A 333 1.34 -7.07 -10.99
C GLY A 333 1.59 -8.49 -10.46
N LYS A 334 2.77 -9.07 -10.71
CA LYS A 334 3.16 -10.37 -10.12
C LYS A 334 3.45 -10.20 -8.63
N HIS A 335 4.18 -9.14 -8.28
CA HIS A 335 4.49 -8.81 -6.89
C HIS A 335 3.22 -8.55 -6.07
N LEU A 336 2.27 -7.78 -6.62
CA LEU A 336 0.99 -7.51 -5.98
C LEU A 336 0.15 -8.78 -5.80
N LYS A 337 0.06 -9.67 -6.80
CA LYS A 337 -0.63 -10.97 -6.63
C LYS A 337 0.02 -11.81 -5.53
N GLY A 338 1.35 -11.85 -5.50
CA GLY A 338 2.11 -12.58 -4.50
C GLY A 338 1.78 -12.14 -3.08
N HIS A 339 1.60 -10.84 -2.83
CA HIS A 339 1.38 -10.28 -1.49
C HIS A 339 -0.09 -9.94 -1.16
N GLY A 340 -0.93 -9.75 -2.17
CA GLY A 340 -2.32 -9.29 -2.05
C GLY A 340 -3.36 -10.40 -1.84
N ILE A 341 -2.95 -11.67 -1.87
CA ILE A 341 -3.82 -12.77 -1.43
C ILE A 341 -3.91 -12.72 0.11
N PRO A 342 -5.12 -12.49 0.69
CA PRO A 342 -5.29 -12.43 2.13
C PRO A 342 -4.69 -13.65 2.82
N VAL A 343 -4.00 -13.46 3.94
CA VAL A 343 -3.46 -14.59 4.72
C VAL A 343 -4.57 -15.54 5.16
N SER A 344 -5.80 -15.05 5.35
CA SER A 344 -6.98 -15.89 5.59
C SER A 344 -7.23 -16.88 4.44
N LEU A 345 -7.06 -16.47 3.17
CA LEU A 345 -7.16 -17.36 2.03
C LEU A 345 -5.94 -18.28 1.92
N ARG A 346 -4.73 -17.82 2.29
CA ARG A 346 -3.54 -18.69 2.37
C ARG A 346 -3.71 -19.78 3.43
N GLU A 347 -4.28 -19.43 4.58
CA GLU A 347 -4.58 -20.37 5.67
C GLU A 347 -5.81 -21.23 5.37
N GLU A 348 -6.81 -20.73 4.64
CA GLU A 348 -7.93 -21.53 4.13
C GLU A 348 -7.42 -22.52 3.07
N ILE A 349 -6.51 -22.13 2.18
CA ILE A 349 -5.80 -23.03 1.26
C ILE A 349 -4.99 -24.07 2.06
N LYS A 350 -4.22 -23.66 3.09
CA LYS A 350 -3.48 -24.59 3.96
C LYS A 350 -4.41 -25.51 4.79
N SER A 351 -5.58 -25.03 5.20
CA SER A 351 -6.59 -25.75 5.98
C SER A 351 -7.34 -26.76 5.12
N VAL A 352 -7.79 -26.33 3.94
CA VAL A 352 -8.38 -27.19 2.89
C VAL A 352 -7.35 -28.26 2.52
N THR A 353 -6.08 -27.91 2.30
CA THR A 353 -5.03 -28.90 2.03
C THR A 353 -4.85 -29.88 3.21
N ARG A 354 -4.92 -29.42 4.48
CA ARG A 354 -4.79 -30.27 5.68
C ARG A 354 -6.00 -31.17 5.95
N GLU A 355 -7.21 -30.69 5.72
CA GLU A 355 -8.46 -31.45 5.91
C GLU A 355 -8.73 -32.39 4.73
N TYR A 356 -8.34 -32.05 3.50
CA TYR A 356 -8.60 -32.88 2.30
C TYR A 356 -7.74 -34.14 2.19
N PHE A 357 -6.56 -34.20 2.81
CA PHE A 357 -5.82 -35.48 2.93
C PHE A 357 -6.48 -36.47 3.92
N ALA A 358 -7.61 -36.11 4.54
CA ALA A 358 -8.38 -36.95 5.46
C ALA A 358 -9.65 -37.61 4.86
N GLY A 359 -9.92 -37.48 3.55
CA GLY A 359 -10.78 -38.42 2.82
C GLY A 359 -12.04 -37.84 2.13
N THR A 360 -11.87 -37.20 0.98
CA THR A 360 -12.97 -36.79 0.08
C THR A 360 -12.73 -37.22 -1.38
N ASP A 361 -13.78 -37.14 -2.20
CA ASP A 361 -13.87 -37.60 -3.59
C ASP A 361 -12.84 -36.92 -4.52
N ILE A 362 -12.15 -37.73 -5.33
CA ILE A 362 -11.02 -37.33 -6.18
C ILE A 362 -11.42 -36.27 -7.22
N GLN A 363 -12.65 -36.32 -7.74
CA GLN A 363 -13.06 -35.39 -8.80
C GLN A 363 -13.23 -33.96 -8.28
N GLU A 364 -13.74 -33.81 -7.05
CA GLU A 364 -13.91 -32.51 -6.41
C GLU A 364 -12.56 -31.88 -6.03
N ALA A 365 -11.59 -32.71 -5.64
CA ALA A 365 -10.21 -32.27 -5.40
C ALA A 365 -9.52 -31.77 -6.69
N ILE A 366 -9.76 -32.43 -7.83
CA ILE A 366 -9.22 -32.00 -9.13
C ILE A 366 -9.80 -30.63 -9.54
N ASP A 367 -11.10 -30.41 -9.35
CA ASP A 367 -11.75 -29.15 -9.71
C ASP A 367 -11.30 -27.98 -8.81
N ILE A 368 -11.08 -28.23 -7.51
CA ILE A 368 -10.51 -27.25 -6.57
C ILE A 368 -9.06 -26.92 -6.93
N MET A 369 -8.24 -27.93 -7.22
CA MET A 369 -6.83 -27.75 -7.58
C MET A 369 -6.67 -27.02 -8.92
N ARG A 370 -7.58 -27.26 -9.88
CA ARG A 370 -7.68 -26.44 -11.10
C ARG A 370 -7.98 -24.99 -10.78
N GLY A 371 -8.93 -24.73 -9.88
CA GLY A 371 -9.25 -23.38 -9.40
C GLY A 371 -8.04 -22.69 -8.76
N ILE A 372 -7.29 -23.39 -7.93
CA ILE A 372 -6.07 -22.88 -7.26
C ILE A 372 -4.95 -22.63 -8.28
N CYS A 373 -4.71 -23.54 -9.21
CA CYS A 373 -3.66 -23.41 -10.22
C CYS A 373 -3.94 -22.21 -11.14
N LEU A 374 -5.19 -22.02 -11.55
CA LEU A 374 -5.64 -20.84 -12.30
C LEU A 374 -5.52 -19.55 -11.47
N ALA A 375 -5.85 -19.58 -10.18
CA ALA A 375 -5.71 -18.42 -9.28
C ALA A 375 -4.25 -18.01 -9.05
N LEU A 376 -3.31 -18.97 -9.09
CA LEU A 376 -1.86 -18.75 -9.01
C LEU A 376 -1.22 -18.45 -10.38
N GLY A 377 -1.99 -18.43 -11.47
CA GLY A 377 -1.54 -18.05 -12.81
C GLY A 377 -0.88 -19.16 -13.64
N GLY A 378 -1.13 -20.44 -13.30
CA GLY A 378 -0.74 -21.59 -14.11
C GLY A 378 -1.75 -21.95 -15.21
N SER A 379 -1.34 -22.78 -16.17
CA SER A 379 -2.20 -23.33 -17.23
C SER A 379 -2.84 -24.64 -16.81
N ALA A 380 -4.17 -24.78 -16.96
CA ALA A 380 -4.89 -26.01 -16.63
C ALA A 380 -4.55 -27.20 -17.56
N ASP A 381 -4.04 -26.92 -18.78
CA ASP A 381 -3.78 -27.92 -19.82
C ASP A 381 -2.50 -28.74 -19.56
N GLU A 382 -1.51 -28.19 -18.83
CA GLU A 382 -0.30 -28.91 -18.42
C GLU A 382 -0.60 -29.99 -17.35
N MET A 383 -1.72 -29.84 -16.63
CA MET A 383 -2.14 -30.71 -15.54
C MET A 383 -2.83 -32.00 -16.04
N GLU A 384 -3.59 -31.94 -17.15
CA GLU A 384 -4.35 -33.09 -17.66
C GLU A 384 -3.45 -34.22 -18.18
N GLY A 385 -2.25 -33.90 -18.66
CA GLY A 385 -1.27 -34.89 -19.13
C GLY A 385 -0.68 -35.77 -18.02
N GLU A 386 -0.57 -35.24 -16.80
CA GLU A 386 0.01 -35.96 -15.65
C GLU A 386 -1.04 -36.71 -14.82
N ILE A 387 -2.28 -36.18 -14.73
CA ILE A 387 -3.39 -36.77 -13.95
C ILE A 387 -3.84 -38.14 -14.49
N ALA A 388 -3.64 -38.44 -15.78
CA ALA A 388 -4.10 -39.67 -16.41
C ALA A 388 -3.33 -40.95 -16.00
N GLY A 389 -2.16 -40.83 -15.35
CA GLY A 389 -1.28 -41.95 -15.04
C GLY A 389 -1.39 -42.49 -13.61
N ASP A 390 -1.43 -41.60 -12.61
CA ASP A 390 -1.60 -41.93 -11.18
C ASP A 390 -2.07 -40.68 -10.39
N PRO A 391 -3.37 -40.57 -10.09
CA PRO A 391 -3.94 -39.42 -9.39
C PRO A 391 -3.33 -39.19 -8.00
N PHE A 392 -2.85 -40.24 -7.33
CA PHE A 392 -2.30 -40.15 -5.97
C PHE A 392 -0.91 -39.52 -5.96
N TRP A 393 -0.07 -39.87 -6.94
CA TRP A 393 1.27 -39.30 -7.09
C TRP A 393 1.20 -37.81 -7.47
N VAL A 394 0.25 -37.44 -8.34
CA VAL A 394 0.04 -36.04 -8.76
C VAL A 394 -0.45 -35.17 -7.60
N LEU A 395 -1.39 -35.66 -6.77
CA LEU A 395 -1.83 -34.95 -5.57
C LEU A 395 -0.71 -34.79 -4.52
N GLN A 396 0.16 -35.78 -4.38
CA GLN A 396 1.34 -35.68 -3.51
C GLN A 396 2.33 -34.65 -4.06
N THR A 397 2.68 -34.73 -5.34
CA THR A 397 3.65 -33.83 -5.98
C THR A 397 3.16 -32.39 -5.95
N ILE A 398 1.91 -32.12 -6.32
CA ILE A 398 1.36 -30.75 -6.30
C ILE A 398 1.13 -30.26 -4.85
N GLY A 399 0.74 -31.13 -3.93
CA GLY A 399 0.68 -30.80 -2.50
C GLY A 399 2.06 -30.40 -1.95
N TYR A 400 3.12 -31.12 -2.37
CA TYR A 400 4.51 -30.78 -2.06
C TYR A 400 4.99 -29.52 -2.77
N THR A 401 4.61 -29.28 -4.03
CA THR A 401 5.00 -28.06 -4.79
C THR A 401 4.27 -26.82 -4.27
N ALA A 402 2.98 -26.92 -3.95
CA ALA A 402 2.22 -25.83 -3.34
C ALA A 402 2.73 -25.55 -1.91
N ALA A 403 3.00 -26.59 -1.11
CA ALA A 403 3.62 -26.42 0.20
C ALA A 403 5.05 -25.88 0.12
N SER A 404 5.87 -26.30 -0.87
CA SER A 404 7.23 -25.79 -1.03
C SER A 404 7.26 -24.36 -1.57
N MET A 405 6.33 -23.99 -2.46
CA MET A 405 6.17 -22.61 -2.93
C MET A 405 5.70 -21.69 -1.81
N LEU A 406 4.87 -22.19 -0.88
CA LEU A 406 4.46 -21.47 0.33
C LEU A 406 5.59 -21.40 1.38
N ASP A 407 6.38 -22.46 1.57
CA ASP A 407 7.53 -22.50 2.49
C ASP A 407 8.73 -21.69 1.98
N GLU A 408 8.99 -21.65 0.66
CA GLU A 408 9.99 -20.76 0.07
C GLU A 408 9.55 -19.29 0.17
N HIS A 409 8.25 -19.01 0.16
CA HIS A 409 7.70 -17.67 0.44
C HIS A 409 7.82 -17.29 1.92
N ASP A 410 7.52 -18.20 2.86
CA ASP A 410 7.73 -17.97 4.30
C ASP A 410 9.24 -17.83 4.63
N LYS A 411 10.13 -18.45 3.83
CA LYS A 411 11.58 -18.19 3.89
C LYS A 411 11.97 -16.87 3.23
N ALA A 412 11.35 -16.45 2.13
CA ALA A 412 11.57 -15.14 1.53
C ALA A 412 11.14 -14.01 2.48
N ASP A 413 10.05 -14.20 3.24
CA ASP A 413 9.63 -13.34 4.35
C ASP A 413 10.62 -13.34 5.54
N ASN A 414 11.47 -14.36 5.65
CA ASN A 414 12.56 -14.46 6.63
C ASN A 414 13.96 -14.15 6.05
N VAL A 415 14.10 -13.80 4.76
CA VAL A 415 15.40 -13.49 4.12
C VAL A 415 15.60 -11.99 3.88
N VAL A 416 14.64 -11.14 4.25
CA VAL A 416 14.89 -9.70 4.43
C VAL A 416 15.02 -9.38 5.93
N GLY A 417 16.03 -9.98 6.52
CA GLY A 417 16.45 -9.77 7.89
C GLY A 417 17.60 -10.71 8.19
N TRP A 418 18.70 -10.15 8.68
CA TRP A 418 19.45 -10.89 9.68
C TRP A 418 18.56 -11.16 10.89
#